data_AF-A0AA41VXL5-F1
#
_entry.id   AF-A0AA41VXL5-F1
#
_cell.length_a   1.000
_cell.length_b   1.000
_cell.length_c   1.000
_cell.angle_alpha   90.00
_cell.angle_beta   90.00
_cell.angle_gamma   90.00
#
_symmetry.space_group_name_H-M   'P 1'
#
loop_
_entity.id
_entity.type
_entity.pdbx_description
1 polymer ?
#
loop_
_entity_poly.entity_id
_entity_poly.type
_entity_poly.pdbx_seq_one_letter_code
_entity_poly.pdbx_strand_id
1 'polypeptide(L)'
;MCVANYETSGSQVQLTLERGLPAMIGSFSTKQLPYPSLSFDMLHCARCGIDWDKKEGIYLVEADRVLRPGGYFVWTSPLTNAQRSLRNKEKQKRWAFIQSFAESLCWQMLSQQDETAVWRKTSKKDCYSSRKSGPSICGKGHDVESPYYHTLEACIGGTRSRRWIPIEERTTWPSRATLNSTELNIH
;
A
#
# COMPACT_ATOMS: atom_id res chain seq x y z
N MET A 1 -3.51 -4.55 12.05
CA MET A 1 -2.06 -4.60 12.29
C MET A 1 -1.51 -3.20 12.11
N CYS A 2 -0.91 -2.62 13.15
CA CYS A 2 -0.30 -1.30 13.11
C CYS A 2 1.21 -1.41 12.90
N VAL A 3 1.79 -0.55 12.06
CA VAL A 3 3.24 -0.51 11.82
C VAL A 3 3.72 0.92 12.02
N ALA A 4 4.72 1.11 12.87
CA ALA A 4 5.34 2.42 13.09
C ALA A 4 6.85 2.29 13.29
N ASN A 5 7.57 3.38 13.07
CA ASN A 5 9.00 3.44 13.40
C ASN A 5 9.20 3.34 14.91
N TYR A 6 10.40 2.95 15.31
CA TYR A 6 10.82 3.06 16.70
C TYR A 6 10.91 4.54 17.11
N GLU A 7 10.43 4.87 18.30
CA GLU A 7 10.43 6.22 18.85
C GLU A 7 10.92 6.17 20.30
N THR A 8 11.92 6.98 20.63
CA THR A 8 12.64 6.94 21.91
C THR A 8 11.83 7.47 23.09
N SER A 9 10.90 8.39 22.85
CA SER A 9 10.03 9.02 23.86
C SER A 9 8.79 8.20 24.24
N GLY A 10 8.68 6.98 23.73
CA GLY A 10 7.52 6.11 23.91
C GLY A 10 6.97 5.67 22.56
N SER A 11 7.08 4.37 22.27
CA SER A 11 6.67 3.85 20.97
C SER A 11 5.15 3.70 20.90
N GLN A 12 4.53 4.29 19.87
CA GLN A 12 3.13 4.04 19.50
C GLN A 12 2.81 2.54 19.41
N VAL A 13 3.81 1.73 19.02
CA VAL A 13 3.71 0.27 18.97
C VAL A 13 3.48 -0.31 20.37
N GLN A 14 4.27 0.10 21.36
CA GLN A 14 4.16 -0.39 22.74
C GLN A 14 2.76 -0.11 23.30
N LEU A 15 2.29 1.13 23.18
CA LEU A 15 0.96 1.53 23.65
C LEU A 15 -0.16 0.75 22.94
N THR A 16 0.02 0.44 21.65
CA THR A 16 -0.95 -0.36 20.88
C THR A 16 -0.98 -1.81 21.36
N LEU A 17 0.19 -2.40 21.64
CA LEU A 17 0.32 -3.75 22.20
C LEU A 17 -0.27 -3.86 23.60
N GLU A 18 -0.05 -2.86 24.47
CA GLU A 18 -0.64 -2.79 25.83
C GLU A 18 -2.18 -2.76 25.80
N ARG A 19 -2.78 -2.30 24.70
CA ARG A 19 -4.23 -2.32 24.47
C ARG A 19 -4.74 -3.61 23.81
N GLY A 20 -3.87 -4.61 23.63
CA GLY A 20 -4.21 -5.89 23.00
C GLY A 20 -4.41 -5.82 21.49
N LEU A 21 -3.96 -4.74 20.84
CA LEU A 21 -4.05 -4.57 19.40
C LEU A 21 -2.74 -5.01 18.73
N PRO A 22 -2.79 -5.72 17.59
CA PRO A 22 -1.60 -6.21 16.92
C PRO A 22 -0.82 -5.03 16.32
N ALA A 23 0.44 -4.87 16.72
CA ALA A 23 1.35 -3.85 16.22
C ALA A 23 2.80 -4.34 16.12
N MET A 24 3.60 -3.69 15.28
CA MET A 24 5.02 -3.96 15.13
C MET A 24 5.84 -2.70 14.88
N ILE A 25 7.12 -2.78 15.23
CA ILE A 25 8.12 -1.80 14.81
C ILE A 25 8.56 -2.13 13.38
N GLY A 26 8.49 -1.16 12.48
CA GLY A 26 8.93 -1.34 11.08
C GLY A 26 9.35 -0.03 10.43
N SER A 27 10.44 -0.07 9.66
CA SER A 27 10.95 1.07 8.91
C SER A 27 10.50 1.05 7.45
N PHE A 28 9.42 1.77 7.17
CA PHE A 28 8.88 1.92 5.82
C PHE A 28 9.78 2.77 4.89
N SER A 29 10.74 3.51 5.44
CA SER A 29 11.55 4.45 4.67
C SER A 29 12.70 3.79 3.90
N THR A 30 13.12 2.58 4.30
CA THR A 30 14.34 1.91 3.83
C THR A 30 14.14 0.47 3.40
N LYS A 31 13.15 -0.23 3.96
CA LYS A 31 12.92 -1.65 3.76
C LYS A 31 11.47 -1.89 3.36
N GLN A 32 11.25 -2.96 2.60
CA GLN A 32 9.90 -3.47 2.38
C GLN A 32 9.27 -3.84 3.73
N LEU A 33 7.96 -3.69 3.84
CA LEU A 33 7.21 -4.23 4.96
C LEU A 33 7.38 -5.76 4.97
N PRO A 34 7.48 -6.39 6.15
CA PRO A 34 7.72 -7.82 6.28
C PRO A 34 6.44 -8.63 6.05
N TYR A 35 5.70 -8.27 5.01
CA TYR A 35 4.52 -8.95 4.55
C TYR A 35 4.74 -9.40 3.12
N PRO A 36 4.26 -10.60 2.77
CA PRO A 36 4.18 -11.03 1.39
C PRO A 36 3.38 -10.05 0.54
N SER A 37 3.55 -10.11 -0.78
CA SER A 37 2.72 -9.32 -1.69
C SER A 37 1.24 -9.72 -1.55
N LEU A 38 0.34 -8.77 -1.76
CA LEU A 38 -1.11 -8.95 -1.72
C LEU A 38 -1.60 -9.48 -0.35
N SER A 39 -1.13 -8.87 0.74
CA SER A 39 -1.47 -9.30 2.11
C SER A 39 -2.74 -8.64 2.65
N PHE A 40 -2.96 -7.35 2.36
CA PHE A 40 -4.00 -6.54 3.01
C PHE A 40 -5.11 -6.09 2.06
N ASP A 41 -6.34 -6.08 2.57
CA ASP A 41 -7.52 -5.53 1.88
C ASP A 41 -7.53 -3.99 1.96
N MET A 42 -6.90 -3.41 2.99
CA MET A 42 -6.82 -1.95 3.19
C MET A 42 -5.49 -1.56 3.85
N LEU A 43 -4.94 -0.44 3.40
CA LEU A 43 -3.88 0.31 4.07
C LEU A 43 -4.41 1.68 4.46
N HIS A 44 -4.20 2.07 5.71
CA HIS A 44 -4.58 3.39 6.21
C HIS A 44 -3.37 4.09 6.83
N CYS A 45 -3.01 5.25 6.29
CA CYS A 45 -2.08 6.18 6.92
C CYS A 45 -2.84 7.43 7.36
N ALA A 46 -2.93 7.64 8.67
CA ALA A 46 -3.44 8.89 9.25
C ALA A 46 -2.29 9.68 9.86
N ARG A 47 -1.99 10.85 9.29
CA ARG A 47 -0.92 11.75 9.76
C ARG A 47 0.42 11.03 10.02
N CYS A 48 0.72 10.01 9.22
CA CYS A 48 1.85 9.12 9.48
C CYS A 48 3.24 9.74 9.19
N GLY A 49 3.30 11.00 8.75
CA GLY A 49 4.56 11.70 8.45
C GLY A 49 5.33 11.14 7.24
N ILE A 50 4.73 10.24 6.46
CA ILE A 50 5.34 9.69 5.24
C ILE A 50 5.14 10.70 4.10
N ASP A 51 6.25 11.10 3.50
CA ASP A 51 6.27 11.89 2.26
C ASP A 51 6.16 10.96 1.04
N TRP A 52 4.92 10.64 0.64
CA TRP A 52 4.62 9.70 -0.46
C TRP A 52 5.14 10.15 -1.84
N ASP A 53 5.48 11.43 -1.98
CA ASP A 53 6.05 12.04 -3.18
C ASP A 53 7.59 11.94 -3.28
N LYS A 54 8.27 11.51 -2.21
CA LYS A 54 9.73 11.34 -2.21
C LYS A 54 10.16 10.03 -2.86
N LYS A 55 11.46 9.96 -3.18
CA LYS A 55 12.12 8.77 -3.77
C LYS A 55 11.35 8.22 -4.98
N GLU A 56 10.89 9.12 -5.85
CA GLU A 56 10.19 8.77 -7.09
C GLU A 56 8.95 7.88 -6.87
N GLY A 57 8.25 8.06 -5.75
CA GLY A 57 7.01 7.32 -5.45
C GLY A 57 7.23 5.87 -5.02
N ILE A 58 8.45 5.45 -4.69
CA ILE A 58 8.75 4.07 -4.27
C ILE A 58 7.91 3.59 -3.07
N TYR A 59 7.47 4.51 -2.22
CA TYR A 59 6.57 4.24 -1.12
C TYR A 59 5.18 3.79 -1.59
N LEU A 60 4.65 4.43 -2.64
CA LEU A 60 3.38 4.02 -3.25
C LEU A 60 3.52 2.64 -3.92
N VAL A 61 4.71 2.31 -4.45
CA VAL A 61 5.01 0.98 -4.99
C VAL A 61 4.97 -0.09 -3.89
N GLU A 62 5.57 0.18 -2.74
CA GLU A 62 5.51 -0.74 -1.60
C GLU A 62 4.09 -0.92 -1.05
N ALA A 63 3.31 0.17 -1.00
CA ALA A 63 1.89 0.11 -0.66
C ALA A 63 1.10 -0.73 -1.68
N ASP A 64 1.37 -0.57 -2.98
CA ASP A 64 0.77 -1.41 -4.02
C ASP A 64 1.12 -2.88 -3.82
N ARG A 65 2.40 -3.20 -3.56
CA ARG A 65 2.87 -4.57 -3.38
C ARG A 65 2.08 -5.31 -2.30
N VAL A 66 1.87 -4.70 -1.14
CA VAL A 66 1.16 -5.36 -0.03
C VAL A 66 -0.37 -5.28 -0.13
N LEU A 67 -0.91 -4.37 -0.95
CA LEU A 67 -2.36 -4.29 -1.21
C LEU A 67 -2.83 -5.37 -2.17
N ARG A 68 -3.93 -6.01 -1.81
CA ARG A 68 -4.64 -6.96 -2.68
C ARG A 68 -5.31 -6.22 -3.86
N PRO A 69 -5.58 -6.92 -4.97
CA PRO A 69 -6.35 -6.36 -6.07
C PRO A 69 -7.74 -5.95 -5.58
N GLY A 70 -8.22 -4.76 -5.97
CA GLY A 70 -9.46 -4.18 -5.42
C GLY A 70 -9.32 -3.55 -4.03
N GLY A 71 -8.16 -3.68 -3.37
CA GLY A 71 -7.90 -3.13 -2.04
C GLY A 71 -7.84 -1.61 -1.97
N TYR A 72 -7.96 -1.07 -0.76
CA TYR A 72 -8.11 0.36 -0.50
C TYR A 72 -6.86 0.99 0.12
N PHE A 73 -6.42 2.12 -0.43
CA PHE A 73 -5.45 2.99 0.21
C PHE A 73 -6.16 4.23 0.73
N VAL A 74 -6.13 4.43 2.05
CA VAL A 74 -6.72 5.59 2.72
C VAL A 74 -5.60 6.44 3.28
N TRP A 75 -5.56 7.71 2.89
CA TRP A 75 -4.55 8.64 3.38
C TRP A 75 -5.18 9.90 3.94
N THR A 76 -4.93 10.13 5.23
CA THR A 76 -5.35 11.33 5.93
C THR A 76 -4.15 12.23 6.20
N SER A 77 -4.10 13.40 5.55
CA SER A 77 -3.01 14.37 5.64
C SER A 77 -3.49 15.78 5.26
N PRO A 78 -2.96 16.86 5.89
CA PRO A 78 -3.22 18.23 5.44
C PRO A 78 -2.89 18.50 3.96
N LEU A 79 -2.08 17.63 3.33
CA LEU A 79 -1.73 17.71 1.91
C LEU A 79 -2.88 17.32 0.97
N THR A 80 -3.79 16.43 1.40
CA THR A 80 -4.94 15.98 0.60
C THR A 80 -6.08 17.01 0.62
N ASN A 81 -6.02 18.03 1.47
CA ASN A 81 -7.04 19.06 1.52
C ASN A 81 -6.94 19.99 0.31
N ALA A 82 -7.88 19.84 -0.63
CA ALA A 82 -7.91 20.60 -1.88
C ALA A 82 -7.94 22.12 -1.62
N GLN A 83 -8.80 22.59 -0.71
CA GLN A 83 -8.97 24.02 -0.43
C GLN A 83 -7.72 24.67 0.17
N ARG A 84 -7.02 23.94 1.05
CA ARG A 84 -5.78 24.42 1.70
C ARG A 84 -4.56 24.31 0.80
N SER A 85 -4.54 23.29 -0.07
CA SER A 85 -3.47 23.06 -1.05
C SER A 85 -3.41 24.18 -2.11
N LEU A 86 -4.55 24.75 -2.52
CA LEU A 86 -4.62 25.86 -3.48
C LEU A 86 -3.79 27.10 -3.11
N ARG A 87 -3.53 27.31 -1.81
CA ARG A 87 -2.76 28.47 -1.32
C ARG A 87 -1.24 28.26 -1.36
N ASN A 88 -0.77 27.05 -1.64
CA ASN A 88 0.65 26.73 -1.62
C ASN A 88 1.04 25.90 -2.86
N LYS A 89 1.76 26.53 -3.79
CA LYS A 89 2.21 25.91 -5.05
C LYS A 89 3.06 24.65 -4.85
N GLU A 90 3.84 24.57 -3.78
CA GLU A 90 4.64 23.38 -3.47
C GLU A 90 3.74 22.21 -3.07
N LYS A 91 2.77 22.45 -2.17
CA LYS A 91 1.78 21.42 -1.79
C LYS A 91 0.97 20.95 -2.99
N GLN A 92 0.59 21.87 -3.89
CA GLN A 92 -0.11 21.52 -5.12
C GLN A 92 0.72 20.61 -6.03
N LYS A 93 2.02 20.89 -6.22
CA LYS A 93 2.93 20.04 -7.00
C LYS A 93 3.08 18.64 -6.40
N ARG A 94 3.28 18.55 -5.08
CA ARG A 94 3.40 17.27 -4.36
C ARG A 94 2.11 16.45 -4.47
N TRP A 95 0.95 17.09 -4.33
CA TRP A 95 -0.34 16.44 -4.51
C TRP A 95 -0.56 15.94 -5.94
N ALA A 96 -0.25 16.77 -6.95
CA ALA A 96 -0.35 16.38 -8.36
C ALA A 96 0.57 15.20 -8.70
N PHE A 97 1.79 15.16 -8.15
CA PHE A 97 2.68 14.00 -8.28
C PHE A 97 2.02 12.73 -7.73
N ILE A 98 1.45 12.78 -6.53
CA ILE A 98 0.81 11.61 -5.91
C ILE A 98 -0.40 11.13 -6.72
N GLN A 99 -1.25 12.05 -7.21
CA GLN A 99 -2.39 11.71 -8.06
C GLN A 99 -1.95 11.01 -9.34
N SER A 100 -1.02 11.62 -10.10
CA SER A 100 -0.50 11.06 -11.35
C SER A 100 0.25 9.74 -11.14
N PHE A 101 1.01 9.61 -10.05
CA PHE A 101 1.70 8.36 -9.75
C PHE A 101 0.73 7.25 -9.38
N ALA A 102 -0.30 7.54 -8.56
CA ALA A 102 -1.35 6.59 -8.24
C ALA A 102 -2.10 6.12 -9.49
N GLU A 103 -2.42 7.02 -10.42
CA GLU A 103 -2.99 6.66 -11.73
C GLU A 103 -2.07 5.73 -12.53
N SER A 104 -0.75 5.99 -12.52
CA SER A 104 0.25 5.12 -13.15
C SER A 104 0.36 3.73 -12.50
N LEU A 105 -0.06 3.61 -11.22
CA LEU A 105 -0.21 2.35 -10.50
C LEU A 105 -1.57 1.67 -10.75
N CYS A 106 -2.39 2.20 -11.66
CA CYS A 106 -3.75 1.73 -11.89
C CYS A 106 -4.67 1.87 -10.67
N TRP A 107 -4.45 2.90 -9.84
CA TRP A 107 -5.33 3.21 -8.74
C TRP A 107 -6.38 4.22 -9.18
N GLN A 108 -7.62 3.99 -8.76
CA GLN A 108 -8.72 4.91 -8.98
C GLN A 108 -8.99 5.68 -7.68
N MET A 109 -8.98 7.01 -7.74
CA MET A 109 -9.46 7.83 -6.63
C MET A 109 -10.98 7.71 -6.53
N LEU A 110 -11.48 7.31 -5.36
CA LEU A 110 -12.91 7.12 -5.10
C LEU A 110 -13.51 8.35 -4.42
N SER A 111 -12.81 8.90 -3.45
CA SER A 111 -13.28 10.05 -2.70
C SER A 111 -12.12 10.88 -2.19
N GLN A 112 -12.39 12.16 -2.01
CA GLN A 112 -11.52 13.13 -1.37
C GLN A 112 -12.41 14.04 -0.54
N GLN A 113 -12.31 13.94 0.78
CA GLN A 113 -13.12 14.71 1.72
C GLN A 113 -12.23 15.23 2.84
N ASP A 114 -12.32 16.53 3.12
CA ASP A 114 -11.49 17.24 4.11
C ASP A 114 -9.99 16.97 3.92
N GLU A 115 -9.37 16.26 4.86
CA GLU A 115 -7.97 15.86 4.83
C GLU A 115 -7.80 14.37 4.49
N THR A 116 -8.83 13.69 3.98
CA THR A 116 -8.79 12.25 3.67
C THR A 116 -9.03 12.00 2.19
N ALA A 117 -8.14 11.23 1.57
CA ALA A 117 -8.32 10.71 0.22
C ALA A 117 -8.31 9.19 0.22
N VAL A 118 -9.18 8.60 -0.60
CA VAL A 118 -9.38 7.16 -0.72
C VAL A 118 -9.14 6.74 -2.17
N TRP A 119 -8.24 5.78 -2.34
CA TRP A 119 -7.97 5.13 -3.62
C TRP A 119 -8.31 3.65 -3.56
N ARG A 120 -8.66 3.10 -4.72
CA ARG A 120 -8.84 1.67 -4.93
C ARG A 120 -7.84 1.17 -5.96
N LYS A 121 -7.06 0.17 -5.58
CA LYS A 121 -6.16 -0.56 -6.49
C LYS A 121 -6.98 -1.35 -7.51
N THR A 122 -6.55 -1.40 -8.77
CA THR A 122 -7.21 -2.21 -9.80
C THR A 122 -7.40 -3.66 -9.38
N SER A 123 -8.57 -4.24 -9.68
CA SER A 123 -8.81 -5.69 -9.59
C SER A 123 -8.24 -6.42 -10.81
N LYS A 124 -8.08 -5.72 -11.94
CA LYS A 124 -7.62 -6.27 -13.23
C LYS A 124 -6.12 -6.10 -13.38
N LYS A 125 -5.41 -7.23 -13.52
CA LYS A 125 -3.96 -7.28 -13.75
C LYS A 125 -3.55 -6.62 -15.08
N ASP A 126 -4.37 -6.75 -16.11
CA ASP A 126 -4.07 -6.24 -17.46
C ASP A 126 -3.81 -4.74 -17.51
N CYS A 127 -4.31 -3.99 -16.51
CA CYS A 127 -4.06 -2.56 -16.42
C CYS A 127 -2.56 -2.21 -16.40
N TYR A 128 -1.73 -3.01 -15.72
CA TYR A 128 -0.28 -2.75 -15.65
C TYR A 128 0.42 -2.94 -17.00
N SER A 129 -0.15 -3.77 -17.89
CA SER A 129 0.35 -3.98 -19.24
C SER A 129 -0.19 -2.96 -20.24
N SER A 130 -1.39 -2.39 -19.99
CA SER A 130 -2.02 -1.41 -20.89
C SER A 130 -1.68 0.05 -20.60
N ARG A 131 -1.09 0.35 -19.44
CA ARG A 131 -0.73 1.73 -19.06
C ARG A 131 0.42 2.28 -19.92
N LYS A 132 0.42 3.61 -20.12
CA LYS A 132 1.43 4.32 -20.93
C LYS A 132 2.74 4.58 -20.18
N SER A 133 2.68 4.71 -18.86
CA SER A 133 3.81 5.06 -17.99
C SER A 133 3.63 4.46 -16.61
N GLY A 134 4.73 4.38 -15.83
CA GLY A 134 4.74 3.90 -14.45
C GLY A 134 5.89 2.91 -14.19
N PRO A 135 6.04 2.43 -12.94
CA PRO A 135 7.06 1.45 -12.56
C PRO A 135 6.92 0.15 -13.35
N SER A 136 8.03 -0.50 -13.73
CA SER A 136 7.98 -1.78 -14.45
C SER A 136 7.40 -2.92 -13.58
N ILE A 137 7.04 -4.06 -14.18
CA ILE A 137 6.67 -5.26 -13.42
C ILE A 137 7.96 -5.99 -12.99
N CYS A 138 8.03 -6.45 -11.75
CA CYS A 138 9.21 -7.14 -11.23
C CYS A 138 9.54 -8.44 -12.01
N GLY A 139 10.84 -8.75 -12.15
CA GLY A 139 11.32 -9.99 -12.75
C GLY A 139 11.03 -11.23 -11.89
N LYS A 140 11.16 -12.45 -12.47
CA LYS A 140 10.83 -13.71 -11.75
C LYS A 140 11.59 -13.89 -10.43
N GLY A 141 12.83 -13.37 -10.31
CA GLY A 141 13.61 -13.46 -9.08
C GLY A 141 13.21 -12.48 -7.97
N HIS A 142 12.57 -11.36 -8.33
CA HIS A 142 12.15 -10.29 -7.39
C HIS A 142 10.65 -10.33 -7.08
N ASP A 143 9.85 -11.03 -7.89
CA ASP A 143 8.39 -11.17 -7.75
C ASP A 143 7.98 -12.39 -6.89
N VAL A 144 8.92 -13.30 -6.62
CA VAL A 144 8.69 -14.45 -5.72
C VAL A 144 8.81 -13.96 -4.28
N GLU A 145 7.89 -14.42 -3.44
CA GLU A 145 7.76 -14.14 -2.00
C GLU A 145 9.03 -14.57 -1.24
N SER A 146 10.10 -13.81 -1.43
CA SER A 146 11.44 -14.06 -0.95
C SER A 146 11.54 -13.67 0.54
N PRO A 147 12.41 -14.32 1.33
CA PRO A 147 12.51 -14.10 2.77
C PRO A 147 12.77 -12.64 3.16
N TYR A 148 12.40 -12.34 4.41
CA TYR A 148 12.45 -11.05 5.10
C TYR A 148 13.71 -10.18 4.83
N TYR A 149 13.57 -8.85 4.97
CA TYR A 149 14.63 -7.81 4.95
C TYR A 149 15.12 -7.26 3.59
N HIS A 150 14.28 -7.32 2.56
CA HIS A 150 14.55 -6.64 1.28
C HIS A 150 14.50 -5.11 1.36
N THR A 151 15.34 -4.46 0.56
CA THR A 151 15.24 -3.02 0.30
C THR A 151 13.99 -2.72 -0.52
N LEU A 152 13.52 -1.48 -0.46
CA LEU A 152 12.41 -1.04 -1.31
C LEU A 152 12.76 -1.23 -2.79
N GLU A 153 11.80 -1.73 -3.56
CA GLU A 153 11.95 -2.02 -4.99
C GLU A 153 11.08 -1.05 -5.80
N ALA A 154 11.62 -0.55 -6.92
CA ALA A 154 10.92 0.38 -7.80
C ALA A 154 10.14 -0.34 -8.93
N CYS A 155 9.60 -1.53 -8.64
CA CYS A 155 8.81 -2.33 -9.58
C CYS A 155 7.55 -2.92 -8.93
N ILE A 156 6.53 -3.23 -9.74
CA ILE A 156 5.27 -3.82 -9.30
C ILE A 156 5.44 -5.31 -9.05
N GLY A 157 5.32 -5.72 -7.78
CA GLY A 157 5.34 -7.11 -7.34
C GLY A 157 3.96 -7.74 -7.17
N GLY A 158 3.90 -9.05 -6.96
CA GLY A 158 2.71 -9.85 -6.73
C GLY A 158 1.90 -10.18 -7.97
N THR A 159 2.20 -9.59 -9.14
CA THR A 159 1.35 -9.75 -10.35
C THR A 159 1.35 -11.18 -10.90
N ARG A 160 2.41 -11.97 -10.68
CA ARG A 160 2.46 -13.38 -11.10
C ARG A 160 2.06 -14.35 -9.99
N SER A 161 1.68 -13.83 -8.82
CA SER A 161 1.23 -14.63 -7.70
C SER A 161 -0.12 -15.28 -8.00
N ARG A 162 -0.26 -16.57 -7.65
CA ARG A 162 -1.58 -17.24 -7.63
C ARG A 162 -2.56 -16.61 -6.63
N ARG A 163 -2.04 -15.77 -5.72
CA ARG A 163 -2.83 -15.01 -4.73
C ARG A 163 -3.37 -13.69 -5.28
N TRP A 164 -3.19 -13.40 -6.58
CA TRP A 164 -3.87 -12.30 -7.26
C TRP A 164 -5.36 -12.63 -7.40
N ILE A 165 -6.10 -12.45 -6.31
CA ILE A 165 -7.55 -12.64 -6.23
C ILE A 165 -8.14 -11.32 -5.74
N PRO A 166 -9.01 -10.66 -6.53
CA PRO A 166 -9.70 -9.45 -6.11
C PRO A 166 -10.47 -9.64 -4.80
N ILE A 167 -10.48 -8.62 -3.95
CA ILE A 167 -11.17 -8.70 -2.65
C ILE A 167 -12.66 -9.04 -2.78
N GLU A 168 -13.28 -8.69 -3.91
CA GLU A 168 -14.69 -8.94 -4.21
C GLU A 168 -14.99 -10.40 -4.57
N GLU A 169 -13.99 -11.11 -5.10
CA GLU A 169 -14.09 -12.52 -5.50
C GLU A 169 -13.75 -13.47 -4.34
N ARG A 170 -13.25 -12.94 -3.21
CA ARG A 170 -12.91 -13.75 -2.05
C ARG A 170 -14.15 -14.14 -1.26
N THR A 171 -14.08 -15.30 -0.63
CA THR A 171 -15.10 -15.75 0.32
C THR A 171 -15.31 -14.70 1.42
N THR A 172 -16.57 -14.50 1.79
CA THR A 172 -16.92 -13.59 2.88
C THR A 172 -16.71 -14.26 4.23
N TRP A 173 -16.64 -13.46 5.29
CA TRP A 173 -16.72 -13.97 6.65
C TRP A 173 -18.09 -14.68 6.86
N PRO A 174 -18.16 -15.81 7.59
CA PRO A 174 -17.08 -16.50 8.31
C PRO A 174 -16.30 -17.53 7.50
N SER A 175 -16.75 -17.92 6.30
CA SER A 175 -16.09 -18.95 5.48
C SER A 175 -14.62 -18.65 5.16
N ARG A 176 -14.25 -17.36 5.12
CA ARG A 176 -12.85 -16.91 4.99
C ARG A 176 -11.93 -17.37 6.13
N ALA A 177 -12.47 -17.70 7.30
CA ALA A 177 -11.68 -18.17 8.45
C ALA A 177 -10.99 -19.52 8.17
N THR A 178 -11.59 -20.33 7.30
CA THR A 178 -11.09 -21.64 6.91
C THR A 178 -10.54 -21.58 5.50
N LEU A 179 -9.22 -21.45 5.38
CA LEU A 179 -8.54 -21.50 4.09
C LEU A 179 -8.66 -22.91 3.49
N ASN A 180 -8.93 -23.00 2.20
CA ASN A 180 -8.93 -24.29 1.51
C ASN A 180 -7.50 -24.76 1.19
N SER A 181 -7.33 -26.02 0.81
CA SER A 181 -6.01 -26.59 0.48
C SER A 181 -5.30 -25.85 -0.66
N THR A 182 -6.05 -25.27 -1.60
CA THR A 182 -5.51 -24.48 -2.71
C THR A 182 -4.94 -23.14 -2.24
N GLU A 183 -5.58 -22.48 -1.27
CA GLU A 183 -5.11 -21.24 -0.65
C GLU A 183 -3.94 -21.46 0.32
N LEU A 184 -3.87 -22.63 0.93
CA LEU A 184 -2.79 -23.03 1.86
C LEU A 184 -1.54 -23.57 1.15
N ASN A 185 -1.65 -23.97 -0.13
CA ASN A 185 -0.51 -24.50 -0.87
C ASN A 185 0.60 -23.44 -0.98
N ILE A 186 1.72 -23.70 -0.30
CA ILE A 186 2.93 -22.91 -0.37
C ILE A 186 3.66 -23.30 -1.65
N HIS A 187 3.54 -22.44 -2.67
CA HIS A 187 4.26 -22.45 -3.96
C HIS A 187 4.03 -23.67 -4.87
#